data_AF-F9PE52-F1
#
_entry.id   AF-F9PE52-F1
#
_cell.length_a   1.000
_cell.length_b   1.000
_cell.length_c   1.000
_cell.angle_alpha   90.00
_cell.angle_beta   90.00
_cell.angle_gamma   90.00
#
_symmetry.space_group_name_H-M   'P 1'
#
loop_
_entity.id
_entity.type
_entity.pdbx_description
1 polymer ?
#
loop_
_entity_poly.entity_id
_entity_poly.type
_entity_poly.pdbx_seq_one_letter_code
_entity_poly.pdbx_strand_id
1 'polypeptide(L)' 'MLDVCQEYNREHPTEMWLIYDAQKNSLDSRYSYEGRYDKDEELLPDQEFEKWFEEVKVQEL' A
#
# COMPACT_ATOMS: atom_id res chain seq x y z
N MET A 1 -3.59 6.61 13.98
CA MET A 1 -4.09 5.47 13.17
C MET A 1 -4.80 4.45 14.05
N LEU A 2 -4.18 4.00 15.16
CA LEU A 2 -4.82 3.14 16.17
C LEU A 2 -6.19 3.68 16.62
N ASP A 3 -6.24 4.96 16.98
CA ASP A 3 -7.47 5.58 17.48
C ASP A 3 -8.58 5.65 16.42
N VAL A 4 -8.23 5.87 15.15
CA VAL A 4 -9.20 5.93 14.04
C VAL A 4 -9.77 4.55 13.75
N CYS A 5 -8.93 3.52 13.65
CA CYS A 5 -9.39 2.15 13.45
C CYS A 5 -10.31 1.70 14.59
N GLN A 6 -9.96 2.03 15.84
CA GLN A 6 -10.79 1.75 17.02
C GLN A 6 -12.12 2.50 17.00
N GLU A 7 -12.12 3.80 16.66
CA GLU A 7 -13.33 4.62 16.56
C GLU A 7 -14.36 4.03 15.58
N TYR A 8 -13.87 3.51 14.44
CA TYR A 8 -14.72 2.90 13.42
C TYR A 8 -14.89 1.38 13.59
N ASN A 9 -14.43 0.80 14.71
CA ASN A 9 -14.46 -0.63 14.99
C ASN A 9 -13.94 -1.48 13.83
N ARG A 10 -12.81 -1.06 13.25
CA ARG A 10 -12.09 -1.76 12.19
C ARG A 10 -10.73 -2.21 12.67
N GLU A 11 -10.27 -3.31 12.09
CA GLU A 11 -8.88 -3.75 12.26
C GLU A 11 -7.92 -2.77 11.56
N HIS A 12 -6.62 -2.94 11.80
CA HIS A 12 -5.62 -2.23 11.03
C HIS A 12 -5.54 -2.79 9.61
N PRO A 13 -5.34 -1.95 8.59
CA PRO A 13 -5.03 -2.45 7.26
C PRO A 13 -3.74 -3.27 7.32
N THR A 14 -3.77 -4.43 6.66
CA THR A 14 -2.61 -5.32 6.54
C THR A 14 -1.53 -4.67 5.69
N GLU A 15 -1.94 -3.89 4.68
CA GLU A 15 -1.03 -3.28 3.72
C GLU A 15 -1.45 -1.86 3.37
N MET A 16 -0.45 -0.98 3.17
CA MET A 16 -0.64 0.41 2.77
C MET A 16 0.44 0.80 1.78
N TRP A 17 0.03 1.48 0.70
CA TRP A 17 0.91 2.07 -0.30
C TRP A 17 0.69 3.57 -0.30
N LEU A 18 1.78 4.32 -0.25
CA LEU A 18 1.76 5.77 -0.17
C LEU A 18 2.69 6.34 -1.25
N ILE A 19 2.15 7.24 -2.06
CA ILE A 19 2.92 7.97 -3.08
C ILE A 19 2.82 9.45 -2.75
N TYR A 20 3.95 10.05 -2.42
CA TYR A 20 4.02 11.48 -2.18
C TYR A 20 4.68 12.18 -3.37
N ASP A 21 3.93 13.05 -4.04
CA ASP A 21 4.45 13.93 -5.08
C ASP A 21 4.84 15.27 -4.45
N ALA A 22 6.15 15.53 -4.38
CA ALA A 22 6.70 16.75 -3.81
C ALA A 22 6.48 17.99 -4.69
N GLN A 23 6.29 17.83 -6.00
CA GLN A 23 6.04 18.94 -6.92
C GLN A 23 4.58 19.40 -6.83
N LYS A 24 3.66 18.44 -6.78
CA LYS A 24 2.21 18.70 -6.65
C LYS A 24 1.79 18.92 -5.19
N ASN A 25 2.66 18.62 -4.23
CA ASN A 25 2.38 18.63 -2.79
C ASN A 25 1.14 17.79 -2.46
N SER A 26 1.08 16.58 -3.03
CA SER A 26 -0.08 15.68 -2.94
C SER A 26 0.33 14.29 -2.48
N LEU A 27 -0.55 13.65 -1.70
CA LEU A 27 -0.41 12.28 -1.24
C LEU A 27 -1.51 11.43 -1.87
N ASP A 28 -1.13 10.41 -2.64
CA ASP A 28 -2.00 9.32 -3.04
C ASP A 28 -1.79 8.14 -2.08
N SER A 29 -2.88 7.46 -1.72
CA SER A 29 -2.82 6.36 -0.78
C SER A 29 -3.78 5.24 -1.17
N ARG A 30 -3.30 4.00 -1.10
CA ARG A 30 -4.11 2.79 -1.23
C ARG A 30 -3.89 1.93 0.01
N TYR A 31 -4.90 1.19 0.42
CA TYR A 31 -4.80 0.25 1.53
C TYR A 31 -5.59 -1.03 1.25
N SER A 32 -5.15 -2.13 1.85
CA SER A 32 -5.80 -3.43 1.79
C SER A 32 -5.86 -4.04 3.18
N TYR A 33 -6.95 -4.76 3.45
CA TYR A 33 -7.09 -5.62 4.64
C TYR A 33 -6.77 -7.08 4.32
N GLU A 34 -6.49 -7.41 3.05
CA GLU A 34 -6.16 -8.78 2.66
C GLU A 34 -4.70 -9.10 2.95
N GLY A 35 -4.44 -10.20 3.64
CA GLY A 35 -3.10 -10.79 3.77
C GLY A 35 -2.73 -11.54 2.50
N ARG A 36 -2.08 -10.86 1.54
CA ARG A 36 -1.70 -11.49 0.26
C ARG A 36 -0.67 -12.63 0.45
N TYR A 37 0.24 -12.48 1.42
CA TYR A 37 1.25 -13.49 1.75
C TYR A 37 0.69 -14.73 2.47
N ASP A 38 -0.51 -14.63 3.05
CA ASP A 38 -1.19 -15.80 3.62
C ASP A 38 -1.79 -16.70 2.53
N LYS A 39 -1.97 -16.15 1.31
CA LYS A 39 -2.61 -16.83 0.17
C LYS A 39 -1.60 -17.41 -0.82
N ASP A 40 -0.38 -16.90 -0.83
CA ASP A 40 0.69 -17.31 -1.74
C ASP A 40 2.06 -17.19 -1.03
N GLU A 41 2.59 -18.34 -0.58
CA GLU A 41 3.86 -18.42 0.13
C GLU A 41 5.08 -18.16 -0.78
N GLU A 42 4.92 -18.24 -2.11
CA GLU A 42 6.00 -17.97 -3.06
C GLU A 42 6.11 -16.47 -3.39
N LEU A 43 5.12 -15.67 -2.99
CA LEU A 43 5.13 -14.23 -3.19
C LEU A 43 6.23 -13.58 -2.36
N LEU A 44 7.26 -13.05 -3.01
CA LEU A 44 8.36 -12.40 -2.30
C LEU A 44 8.09 -10.88 -2.16
N PRO A 45 8.28 -10.30 -0.96
CA PRO A 45 8.05 -8.87 -0.74
C PRO A 45 8.85 -7.93 -1.64
N ASP A 46 10.08 -8.32 -2.00
CA ASP A 46 10.94 -7.55 -2.90
C ASP A 46 10.38 -7.52 -4.34
N GLN A 47 9.90 -8.66 -4.85
CA GLN A 47 9.30 -8.75 -6.18
C GLN A 47 8.04 -7.90 -6.29
N GLU A 48 7.18 -7.94 -5.27
CA GLU A 48 5.97 -7.12 -5.22
C GLU A 48 6.27 -5.63 -5.13
N PHE A 49 7.33 -5.27 -4.39
CA PHE A 49 7.80 -3.89 -4.34
C PHE A 49 8.30 -3.41 -5.71
N GLU A 50 9.19 -4.17 -6.36
CA GLU A 50 9.74 -3.80 -7.67
C GLU A 50 8.65 -3.67 -8.73
N LYS A 51 7.71 -4.62 -8.77
CA LYS A 51 6.56 -4.57 -9.66
C LYS A 51 5.74 -3.29 -9.45
N TRP A 52 5.36 -3.00 -8.20
CA TRP A 52 4.61 -1.78 -7.88
C TRP A 52 5.39 -0.52 -8.23
N PHE A 53 6.70 -0.49 -7.94
CA PHE A 53 7.55 0.66 -8.23
C PHE A 53 7.64 0.95 -9.73
N GLU A 54 7.78 -0.08 -10.57
CA GLU A 54 7.74 0.08 -12.02
C GLU A 54 6.35 0.54 -12.53
N GLU A 55 5.26 0.03 -11.97
CA GLU A 55 3.91 0.50 -12.30
C GLU A 55 3.72 2.01 -11.98
N VAL A 56 4.23 2.47 -10.84
CA VAL A 56 4.17 3.89 -10.45
C VAL A 56 5.00 4.76 -11.40
N LYS A 57 6.20 4.33 -11.78
CA LYS A 57 7.02 5.06 -12.76
C LYS A 57 6.31 5.25 -14.10
N VAL A 58 5.58 4.23 -14.56
CA VAL A 58 4.82 4.31 -15.82
C VAL A 58 3.63 5.25 -15.71
N GLN A 59 2.99 5.36 -14.54
CA GLN A 59 1.85 6.27 -14.34
C GLN A 59 2.26 7.75 -14.26
N GLU A 60 3.51 8.04 -13.88
CA GLU A 60 4.07 9.40 -13.84
C GLU A 60 4.75 9.84 -15.16
N LEU A 61 4.82 8.96 -16.17
CA LEU A 61 5.26 9.27 -17.55
C LEU A 61 4.08 9.67 -18.45
#